data_AF-F7KUW5-F1
#
_entry.id   AF-F7KUW5-F1
#
_cell.length_a   1.000
_cell.length_b   1.000
_cell.length_c   1.000
_cell.angle_alpha   90.00
_cell.angle_beta   90.00
_cell.angle_gamma   90.00
#
_symmetry.space_group_name_H-M   'P 1'
#
loop_
_entity.id
_entity.type
_entity.pdbx_description
1 polymer ?
#
loop_
_entity_poly.entity_id
_entity_poly.type
_entity_poly.pdbx_seq_one_letter_code
_entity_poly.pdbx_strand_id
1 'polypeptide(L)' 'MNDADRIQQKVRGIYNDCWGSYKQYLSDHDMGGFNRRVTELKEKYGNDEFLIGILYAFAPIINTLHAEYLMGISGK' A
#
# COMPACT_ATOMS: atom_id res chain seq x y z
N MET A 1 17.99 -10.92 -20.62
CA MET A 1 16.67 -11.03 -19.97
C MET A 1 15.66 -10.48 -20.96
N ASN A 2 14.60 -11.22 -21.27
CA ASN A 2 13.59 -10.73 -22.22
C ASN A 2 12.68 -9.69 -21.54
N ASP A 3 11.85 -8.99 -22.31
CA ASP A 3 10.99 -7.94 -21.76
C ASP A 3 9.89 -8.49 -20.85
N ALA A 4 9.39 -9.70 -21.09
CA ALA A 4 8.39 -10.34 -20.24
C ALA A 4 8.92 -10.59 -18.82
N ASP A 5 10.16 -11.09 -18.70
CA ASP A 5 10.82 -11.32 -17.40
C ASP A 5 10.99 -10.00 -16.63
N ARG A 6 11.36 -8.91 -17.33
CA ARG A 6 11.50 -7.57 -16.74
C ARG A 6 10.17 -7.05 -16.21
N ILE A 7 9.10 -7.18 -17.00
CA ILE A 7 7.75 -6.77 -16.60
C ILE A 7 7.27 -7.59 -15.41
N GLN A 8 7.48 -8.91 -15.42
CA GLN A 8 7.08 -9.79 -14.33
C GLN A 8 7.79 -9.42 -13.02
N GLN A 9 9.10 -9.15 -13.06
CA GLN A 9 9.87 -8.73 -11.89
C GLN A 9 9.38 -7.39 -11.33
N LYS A 10 9.11 -6.42 -12.21
CA LYS A 10 8.55 -5.12 -11.84
C LYS A 10 7.20 -5.26 -11.14
N VAL A 11 6.24 -5.94 -11.79
CA VAL A 11 4.88 -6.15 -11.26
C VAL A 11 4.94 -6.86 -9.90
N ARG A 12 5.73 -7.93 -9.79
CA ARG A 12 5.89 -8.68 -8.55
C ARG A 12 6.48 -7.82 -7.44
N GLY A 13 7.52 -7.04 -7.74
CA GLY A 13 8.16 -6.15 -6.77
C GLY A 13 7.20 -5.10 -6.23
N ILE A 14 6.56 -4.35 -7.13
CA ILE A 14 5.60 -3.30 -6.77
C ILE A 14 4.45 -3.88 -5.93
N TYR A 15 3.85 -4.99 -6.38
CA TYR A 15 2.73 -5.61 -5.66
C TYR A 15 3.15 -6.07 -4.25
N ASN A 16 4.29 -6.75 -4.13
CA ASN A 16 4.77 -7.26 -2.85
C ASN A 16 5.02 -6.14 -1.83
N ASP A 17 5.59 -5.02 -2.27
CA ASP A 17 5.88 -3.89 -1.39
C ASP A 17 4.60 -3.15 -0.96
N CYS A 18 3.65 -2.97 -1.89
CA CYS A 18 2.33 -2.45 -1.55
C CYS A 18 1.61 -3.36 -0.55
N TRP A 19 1.63 -4.67 -0.80
CA TRP A 19 1.04 -5.67 0.09
C TRP A 19 1.70 -5.70 1.46
N GLY A 20 3.03 -5.55 1.52
CA GLY A 20 3.77 -5.41 2.77
C GLY A 20 3.28 -4.21 3.59
N SER A 21 3.13 -3.05 2.94
CA SER A 21 2.63 -1.83 3.58
C SER A 21 1.20 -1.96 4.10
N TYR A 22 0.34 -2.65 3.34
CA TYR A 22 -1.03 -2.99 3.73
C TYR A 22 -1.08 -3.91 4.95
N LYS A 23 -0.31 -5.01 4.94
CA LYS A 23 -0.25 -5.95 6.08
C LYS A 23 0.29 -5.30 7.34
N GLN A 24 1.29 -4.41 7.20
CA GLN A 24 1.82 -3.67 8.33
C GLN A 24 0.72 -2.83 8.98
N TYR A 25 -0.06 -2.11 8.16
CA TYR A 25 -1.22 -1.36 8.65
C TYR A 25 -2.24 -2.25 9.37
N LEU A 26 -2.54 -3.45 8.85
CA LEU A 26 -3.43 -4.38 9.56
C LEU A 26 -2.90 -4.82 10.93
N SER A 27 -1.58 -4.76 11.15
CA SER A 27 -0.96 -5.16 12.42
C SER A 27 -0.90 -4.02 13.42
N ASP A 28 -0.69 -2.78 12.99
CA ASP A 28 -0.42 -1.64 13.87
C ASP A 28 -1.53 -0.56 13.85
N HIS A 29 -2.43 -0.61 12.87
CA HIS A 29 -3.44 0.41 12.56
C HIS A 29 -2.87 1.83 12.44
N ASP A 30 -1.56 1.96 12.15
CA ASP A 30 -0.86 3.22 12.03
C ASP A 30 -1.05 3.80 10.61
N MET A 31 -2.04 4.67 10.48
CA MET A 31 -2.32 5.39 9.23
C MET A 31 -1.19 6.35 8.85
N GLY A 32 -0.48 6.92 9.82
CA GLY A 32 0.67 7.79 9.57
C GLY A 32 1.84 7.00 8.97
N GLY A 33 2.13 5.83 9.54
CA GLY A 33 3.10 4.87 9.03
C GLY A 33 2.73 4.36 7.63
N PHE A 34 1.46 4.05 7.38
CA PHE A 34 0.99 3.68 6.05
C PHE A 34 1.24 4.79 5.01
N ASN A 35 0.84 6.03 5.30
CA ASN A 35 1.02 7.16 4.39
C ASN A 35 2.51 7.47 4.09
N ARG A 36 3.38 7.30 5.09
CA ARG A 36 4.83 7.42 4.90
C ARG A 36 5.35 6.37 3.92
N ARG A 37 5.01 5.10 4.13
CA ARG A 37 5.41 4.00 3.23
C ARG A 37 4.88 4.23 1.80
N VAL A 38 3.66 4.74 1.65
CA VAL A 38 3.10 5.12 0.33
C VAL A 38 3.98 6.16 -0.37
N THR A 39 4.48 7.15 0.37
CA THR A 39 5.37 8.18 -0.18
C THR A 39 6.72 7.57 -0.61
N GLU A 40 7.31 6.75 0.25
CA GLU A 40 8.57 6.04 -0.03
C GLU A 40 8.44 5.13 -1.27
N LEU A 41 7.29 4.46 -1.46
CA LEU A 41 7.05 3.64 -2.65
C LEU A 41 6.93 4.47 -3.93
N LYS A 42 6.26 5.62 -3.87
CA LYS A 42 6.16 6.54 -5.01
C LYS A 42 7.53 7.06 -5.44
N GLU A 43 8.40 7.36 -4.49
CA GLU A 43 9.79 7.74 -4.74
C GLU A 43 10.59 6.58 -5.32
N LYS A 44 10.54 5.39 -4.68
CA LYS A 44 11.26 4.19 -5.11
C LYS A 44 10.96 3.77 -6.55
N TYR A 45 9.70 3.88 -6.96
CA TYR A 45 9.24 3.46 -8.28
C TYR A 45 8.99 4.62 -9.26
N GLY A 46 9.35 5.86 -8.89
CA GLY A 46 9.23 7.01 -9.78
C GLY A 46 7.80 7.30 -10.25
N ASN A 47 6.81 7.17 -9.37
CA ASN A 47 5.38 7.30 -9.69
C ASN A 47 4.89 6.36 -10.81
N ASP A 48 5.40 5.14 -10.86
CA ASP A 48 4.96 4.13 -11.82
C ASP A 48 3.43 3.96 -11.86
N GLU A 49 2.84 3.95 -13.06
CA GLU A 49 1.38 3.90 -13.22
C GLU A 49 0.75 2.65 -12.57
N PHE A 50 1.45 1.50 -12.61
CA PHE A 50 0.97 0.27 -11.98
C PHE A 50 0.96 0.39 -10.45
N LEU A 51 2.00 1.00 -9.87
CA LEU A 51 2.03 1.33 -8.44
C LEU A 51 0.85 2.24 -8.09
N ILE A 52 0.68 3.34 -8.83
CA ILE A 52 -0.39 4.31 -8.56
C ILE A 52 -1.76 3.64 -8.62
N GLY A 53 -2.00 2.75 -9.58
CA GLY A 53 -3.23 1.96 -9.67
C GLY A 53 -3.50 1.11 -8.43
N ILE A 54 -2.49 0.39 -7.92
CA ILE A 54 -2.64 -0.40 -6.69
C ILE A 54 -2.94 0.50 -5.48
N LEU A 55 -2.21 1.60 -5.34
CA LEU A 55 -2.39 2.53 -4.22
C LEU A 55 -3.81 3.14 -4.21
N TYR A 56 -4.34 3.50 -5.37
CA TYR A 56 -5.72 3.96 -5.50
C TYR A 56 -6.73 2.87 -5.12
N ALA A 57 -6.48 1.61 -5.48
CA ALA A 57 -7.34 0.50 -5.09
C ALA A 57 -7.32 0.26 -3.57
N PHE A 58 -6.17 0.46 -2.92
CA PHE A 58 -6.04 0.25 -1.47
C PHE A 58 -6.59 1.39 -0.62
N ALA A 59 -6.52 2.64 -1.09
CA ALA A 59 -6.95 3.82 -0.34
C ALA A 59 -8.36 3.71 0.28
N PRO A 60 -9.43 3.36 -0.47
CA PRO A 60 -10.76 3.24 0.13
C PRO A 60 -10.84 2.10 1.15
N ILE A 61 -10.14 0.98 0.93
CA ILE A 61 -10.14 -0.17 1.84
C ILE A 61 -9.48 0.20 3.17
N ILE A 62 -8.28 0.80 3.12
CA ILE A 62 -7.53 1.23 4.30
C ILE A 62 -8.33 2.28 5.09
N ASN A 63 -8.94 3.25 4.41
CA ASN A 63 -9.75 4.28 5.07
C ASN A 63 -10.95 3.68 5.81
N THR A 64 -11.66 2.73 5.20
CA THR A 64 -12.76 2.01 5.86
C THR A 64 -12.28 1.27 7.11
N LEU A 65 -11.20 0.50 6.99
CA LEU A 65 -10.62 -0.24 8.12
C LEU A 65 -10.16 0.71 9.25
N HIS A 66 -9.65 1.88 8.89
CA HIS A 66 -9.22 2.88 9.87
C HIS A 66 -10.39 3.51 10.60
N ALA A 67 -11.46 3.84 9.87
CA ALA A 67 -12.68 4.35 10.48
C ALA A 67 -13.29 3.33 11.46
N GLU A 68 -13.35 2.05 11.08
CA GLU A 68 -13.82 0.97 11.95
C GLU A 68 -12.98 0.84 13.23
N TYR A 69 -11.65 0.90 13.11
CA TYR A 69 -10.73 0.87 14.25
C TYR A 69 -10.98 2.04 15.22
N LEU A 70 -11.14 3.27 14.70
CA LEU A 70 -11.39 4.47 15.52
C LEU A 70 -12.76 4.42 16.21
N MET A 71 -13.80 3.92 15.54
CA MET A 71 -15.13 3.72 16.16
C MET A 71 -15.06 2.68 17.29
N GLY A 72 -14.32 1.59 17.09
CA GLY A 72 -14.13 0.55 18.11
C GLY A 72 -13.35 1.02 19.34
N ILE A 73 -12.48 2.02 19.19
CA ILE A 73 -11.82 2.69 20.32
C ILE A 73 -12.76 3.67 21.01
N SER A 74 -13.51 4.47 20.25
CA SER A 74 -14.38 5.52 20.79
C SER A 74 -15.59 4.95 21.57
N GLY A 75 -15.92 3.68 21.35
CA GLY A 75 -16.97 2.95 22.08
C GLY A 75 -16.51 2.21 23.33
N LYS A 76 -15.25 2.34 23.74
CA LYS A 76 -14.72 1.83 25.03
C LYS A 76 -14.54 2.96 26.02
#